data_AF-A0A3P6PRZ0-F1
#
_entry.id   AF-A0A3P6PRZ0-F1
#
_cell.length_a   1.000
_cell.length_b   1.000
_cell.length_c   1.000
_cell.angle_alpha   90.00
_cell.angle_beta   90.00
_cell.angle_gamma   90.00
#
_symmetry.space_group_name_H-M   'P 1'
#
loop_
_entity.id
_entity.type
_entity.pdbx_description
1 polymer ?
#
loop_
_entity_poly.entity_id
_entity_poly.type
_entity_poly.pdbx_seq_one_letter_code
_entity_poly.pdbx_strand_id
1 'polypeptide(L)'
;MTVKDDRESLSPDLHLNYATALKFEQDFAKCLQHLFIASKLDPHFFDAKERYESLCIYLKHFSEAIQRKGRLKSKRLVEFQKALSNIPSNKSTQQQQLLSRRVYRNNAARDSDDRKEEKELTECDFESLHEGPNENVYIVGKVCGIVPNPDSVPFI
;
A
#
# COMPACT_ATOMS: atom_id res chain seq x y z
N MET A 1 46.31 -11.33 -2.47
CA MET A 1 45.24 -10.55 -1.84
C MET A 1 43.92 -11.22 -2.18
N THR A 2 43.42 -12.06 -1.28
CA THR A 2 42.11 -12.71 -1.42
C THR A 2 41.06 -11.73 -0.92
N VAL A 3 40.29 -11.16 -1.85
CA VAL A 3 39.07 -10.41 -1.53
C VAL A 3 38.08 -11.43 -0.96
N LYS A 4 37.99 -11.50 0.37
CA LYS A 4 36.87 -12.15 1.04
C LYS A 4 35.66 -11.27 0.76
N ASP A 5 34.64 -11.87 0.15
CA ASP A 5 33.32 -11.30 0.00
C ASP A 5 32.68 -11.28 1.41
N ASP A 6 33.02 -10.26 2.22
CA ASP A 6 32.55 -10.06 3.60
C ASP A 6 31.07 -9.62 3.59
N ARG A 7 30.17 -10.49 3.10
CA ARG A 7 28.73 -10.21 3.02
C ARG A 7 28.00 -10.30 4.36
N GLU A 8 28.70 -10.39 5.49
CA GLU A 8 28.09 -10.81 6.76
C GLU A 8 28.50 -9.98 8.00
N SER A 9 28.97 -8.75 7.83
CA SER A 9 29.11 -7.82 8.97
C SER A 9 28.69 -6.39 8.64
N LEU A 10 27.50 -6.22 8.06
CA LEU A 10 26.91 -4.88 7.99
C LEU A 10 26.54 -4.43 9.40
N SER A 11 26.78 -3.15 9.73
CA SER A 11 26.46 -2.62 11.05
C SER A 11 24.95 -2.73 11.36
N PRO A 12 24.56 -2.88 12.63
CA PRO A 12 23.15 -2.90 13.02
C PRO A 12 22.38 -1.67 12.51
N ASP A 13 23.02 -0.51 12.49
CA ASP A 13 22.45 0.74 11.93
C ASP A 13 22.12 0.63 10.44
N LEU A 14 22.98 -0.05 9.67
CA LEU A 14 22.76 -0.20 8.23
C LEU A 14 21.58 -1.12 7.95
N HIS A 15 21.44 -2.20 8.71
CA HIS A 15 20.24 -3.04 8.67
C HIS A 15 18.97 -2.27 9.05
N LEU A 16 19.03 -1.40 10.08
CA LEU A 16 17.90 -0.56 10.49
C LEU A 16 17.51 0.46 9.41
N ASN A 17 18.49 1.14 8.81
CA ASN A 17 18.26 2.12 7.74
C ASN A 17 17.66 1.46 6.51
N TYR A 18 18.18 0.29 6.12
CA TYR A 18 17.65 -0.46 4.99
C TYR A 18 16.23 -0.98 5.26
N ALA A 19 15.97 -1.49 6.47
CA ALA A 19 14.61 -1.88 6.87
C ALA A 19 13.63 -0.70 6.80
N THR A 20 14.07 0.50 7.16
CA THR A 20 13.25 1.71 7.06
C THR A 20 12.89 2.02 5.61
N ALA A 21 13.83 1.92 4.67
CA ALA A 21 13.55 2.08 3.23
C ALA A 21 12.56 1.02 2.72
N LEU A 22 12.79 -0.26 3.05
CA LEU A 22 11.89 -1.37 2.67
C LEU A 22 10.47 -1.20 3.20
N LYS A 23 10.31 -0.62 4.40
CA LYS A 23 9.00 -0.29 4.97
C LYS A 23 8.23 0.71 4.11
N PHE A 24 8.91 1.73 3.58
CA PHE A 24 8.30 2.72 2.67
C PHE A 24 7.97 2.12 1.30
N GLU A 25 8.79 1.19 0.82
CA GLU A 25 8.51 0.39 -0.38
C GLU A 25 7.43 -0.68 -0.17
N GLN A 26 6.92 -0.82 1.06
CA GLN A 26 5.93 -1.83 1.48
C GLN A 26 6.41 -3.28 1.33
N ASP A 27 7.73 -3.52 1.23
CA ASP A 27 8.33 -4.86 1.32
C ASP A 27 8.50 -5.26 2.80
N PHE A 28 7.37 -5.57 3.44
CA PHE A 28 7.31 -5.87 4.87
C PHE A 28 8.06 -7.16 5.24
N ALA A 29 8.14 -8.13 4.31
CA ALA A 29 8.82 -9.39 4.56
C ALA A 29 10.33 -9.16 4.75
N LYS A 30 10.98 -8.44 3.83
CA LYS A 30 12.40 -8.09 3.97
C LYS A 30 12.62 -7.10 5.10
N CYS A 31 11.71 -6.15 5.30
CA CYS A 31 11.79 -5.19 6.41
C CYS A 31 11.92 -5.92 7.77
N LEU A 32 11.05 -6.89 8.05
CA LEU A 32 11.09 -7.70 9.27
C LEU A 32 12.40 -8.49 9.41
N GLN A 33 12.92 -9.05 8.31
CA GLN A 33 14.20 -9.77 8.33
C GLN A 33 15.36 -8.86 8.74
N HIS A 34 15.46 -7.66 8.16
CA HIS A 34 16.54 -6.73 8.49
C HIS A 34 16.40 -6.14 9.90
N LEU A 35 15.18 -5.86 10.37
CA LEU A 35 14.96 -5.46 11.77
C LEU A 35 15.36 -6.57 12.76
N PHE A 36 15.03 -7.82 12.45
CA PHE A 36 15.43 -8.97 13.27
C PHE A 36 16.96 -9.11 13.31
N ILE A 37 17.64 -9.02 12.17
CA ILE A 37 19.11 -9.07 12.11
C ILE A 37 19.72 -7.93 12.93
N ALA A 38 19.26 -6.68 12.77
CA ALA A 38 19.74 -5.54 13.54
C ALA A 38 19.60 -5.77 15.06
N SER A 39 18.45 -6.29 15.51
CA SER A 39 18.20 -6.62 16.92
C SER A 39 19.06 -7.76 17.47
N LYS A 40 19.54 -8.66 16.60
CA LYS A 40 20.43 -9.76 16.96
C LYS A 40 21.89 -9.32 17.02
N LEU A 41 22.30 -8.42 16.13
CA LEU A 41 23.66 -7.88 16.08
C LEU A 41 23.96 -6.97 17.28
N ASP A 42 22.97 -6.17 17.72
CA ASP A 42 23.08 -5.38 18.95
C ASP A 42 21.85 -5.59 19.85
N PRO A 43 21.95 -6.44 20.90
CA PRO A 43 20.88 -6.68 21.85
C PRO A 43 20.44 -5.45 22.67
N HIS A 44 21.27 -4.40 22.73
CA HIS A 44 20.92 -3.14 23.41
C HIS A 44 20.29 -2.13 22.45
N PHE A 45 20.14 -2.48 21.16
CA PHE A 45 19.52 -1.63 20.16
C PHE A 45 18.00 -1.76 20.20
N PHE A 46 17.42 -1.18 21.26
CA PHE A 46 15.99 -1.24 21.55
C PHE A 46 15.10 -0.79 20.39
N ASP A 47 15.56 0.20 19.61
CA ASP A 47 14.82 0.75 18.48
C ASP A 47 14.53 -0.31 17.39
N ALA A 48 15.50 -1.17 17.05
CA ALA A 48 15.30 -2.22 16.05
C ALA A 48 14.29 -3.28 16.51
N LYS A 49 14.37 -3.68 17.80
CA LYS A 49 13.47 -4.67 18.39
C LYS A 49 12.04 -4.12 18.52
N GLU A 50 11.88 -2.89 19.01
CA GLU A 50 10.58 -2.24 19.17
C GLU A 50 9.88 -2.06 17.82
N ARG A 51 10.62 -1.61 16.79
CA ARG A 51 10.09 -1.50 15.42
C ARG A 51 9.67 -2.85 14.84
N TYR A 52 10.44 -3.92 15.11
CA TYR A 52 10.08 -5.28 14.69
C TYR A 52 8.77 -5.73 15.32
N GLU A 53 8.65 -5.60 16.64
CA GLU A 53 7.46 -6.02 17.40
C GLU A 53 6.23 -5.20 17.00
N SER A 54 6.39 -3.88 16.87
CA SER A 54 5.34 -2.96 16.43
C SER A 54 4.84 -3.32 15.01
N LEU A 55 5.76 -3.57 14.07
CA LEU A 55 5.40 -3.96 12.71
C LEU A 55 4.70 -5.34 12.67
N CYS A 56 5.14 -6.31 13.47
CA CYS A 56 4.47 -7.59 13.61
C CYS A 56 3.02 -7.44 14.09
N ILE A 57 2.80 -6.62 15.13
CA ILE A 57 1.47 -6.35 15.68
C ILE A 57 0.59 -5.66 14.62
N TYR A 58 1.14 -4.64 13.95
CA TYR A 58 0.44 -3.93 12.89
C TYR A 58 -0.01 -4.87 11.76
N LEU A 59 0.90 -5.68 11.20
CA LEU A 59 0.58 -6.62 10.12
C LEU A 59 -0.42 -7.70 10.55
N LYS A 60 -0.35 -8.14 11.81
CA LYS A 60 -1.35 -9.05 12.38
C LYS A 60 -2.73 -8.40 12.43
N HIS A 61 -2.83 -7.18 12.95
CA HIS A 61 -4.10 -6.44 12.97
C HIS A 61 -4.63 -6.14 11.58
N PHE A 62 -3.75 -5.82 10.63
CA PHE A 62 -4.08 -5.61 9.23
C PHE A 62 -4.68 -6.86 8.60
N SER A 63 -4.01 -8.01 8.73
CA SER A 63 -4.49 -9.31 8.23
C SER A 63 -5.83 -9.70 8.86
N GLU A 64 -5.98 -9.53 10.18
CA GLU A 64 -7.24 -9.79 10.88
C GLU A 64 -8.38 -8.87 10.42
N ALA A 65 -8.08 -7.59 10.13
CA ALA A 65 -9.06 -6.64 9.64
C ALA A 65 -9.55 -7.03 8.23
N ILE A 66 -8.65 -7.46 7.35
CA ILE A 66 -9.01 -7.97 6.02
C ILE A 66 -9.89 -9.22 6.14
N GLN A 67 -9.46 -10.23 6.89
CA GLN A 67 -10.19 -11.49 7.06
C GLN A 67 -11.60 -11.28 7.61
N ARG A 68 -11.77 -10.30 8.53
CA ARG A 68 -13.06 -9.99 9.14
C ARG A 68 -13.81 -8.84 8.44
N LYS A 69 -13.34 -8.35 7.29
CA LYS A 69 -13.92 -7.21 6.56
C LYS A 69 -14.20 -6.01 7.48
N GLY A 70 -13.21 -5.65 8.30
CA GLY A 70 -13.30 -4.57 9.29
C GLY A 70 -14.24 -4.84 10.47
N ARG A 71 -14.56 -6.11 10.74
CA ARG A 71 -15.54 -6.56 11.75
C ARG A 71 -16.96 -6.03 11.47
N LEU A 72 -17.27 -5.72 10.21
CA LEU A 72 -18.62 -5.32 9.80
C LEU A 72 -19.56 -6.53 9.77
N LYS A 73 -20.80 -6.31 10.24
CA LYS A 73 -21.87 -7.31 10.13
C LYS A 73 -22.24 -7.50 8.66
N SER A 74 -22.62 -8.73 8.28
CA SER A 74 -23.00 -9.06 6.89
C SER A 74 -24.10 -8.16 6.33
N LYS A 75 -25.07 -7.74 7.17
CA LYS A 75 -26.11 -6.78 6.76
C LYS A 75 -25.53 -5.46 6.25
N ARG A 76 -24.51 -4.93 6.93
CA ARG A 76 -23.85 -3.67 6.56
C ARG A 76 -23.03 -3.81 5.27
N LEU A 77 -22.39 -4.97 5.07
CA LEU A 77 -21.69 -5.27 3.83
C LEU A 77 -22.66 -5.32 2.63
N VAL A 78 -23.82 -5.94 2.80
CA VAL A 78 -24.87 -5.97 1.77
C VAL A 78 -25.41 -4.56 1.48
N GLU A 79 -25.58 -3.72 2.50
CA GLU A 79 -25.94 -2.30 2.31
C GLU A 79 -24.88 -1.55 1.50
N PHE A 80 -23.60 -1.78 1.77
CA PHE A 80 -22.49 -1.16 1.03
C PHE A 80 -22.47 -1.62 -0.43
N GLN A 81 -22.65 -2.92 -0.69
CA GLN A 81 -22.75 -3.45 -2.05
C GLN A 81 -23.95 -2.84 -2.80
N LYS A 82 -25.12 -2.76 -2.17
CA LYS A 82 -26.31 -2.11 -2.75
C LYS A 82 -26.08 -0.63 -3.04
N ALA A 83 -25.40 0.08 -2.14
CA ALA A 83 -25.07 1.48 -2.34
C ALA A 83 -24.11 1.71 -3.51
N LEU A 84 -23.27 0.73 -3.84
CA LEU A 84 -22.41 0.76 -5.03
C LEU A 84 -23.20 0.38 -6.31
N SER A 85 -24.03 -0.66 -6.26
CA SER A 85 -24.81 -1.13 -7.42
C SER A 85 -25.94 -0.20 -7.84
N ASN A 86 -26.50 0.57 -6.90
CA ASN A 86 -27.57 1.53 -7.18
C ASN A 86 -27.09 2.80 -7.89
N ILE A 87 -25.78 2.90 -8.19
CA ILE A 87 -25.26 3.97 -9.01
C ILE A 87 -25.43 3.53 -10.47
N PRO A 88 -26.42 4.06 -11.21
CA PRO A 88 -26.72 3.58 -12.54
C PRO A 88 -25.56 3.93 -13.48
N SER A 89 -25.13 3.00 -14.34
CA SER A 89 -24.13 3.21 -15.39
C SER A 89 -24.40 4.44 -16.28
N ASN A 90 -25.67 4.83 -16.41
CA ASN A 90 -26.12 5.97 -17.22
C ASN A 90 -26.35 7.26 -16.40
N LYS A 91 -26.16 7.19 -15.08
CA LYS A 91 -26.22 8.32 -14.13
C LYS A 91 -25.10 8.13 -13.11
N SER A 92 -23.87 8.06 -13.62
CA SER A 92 -22.69 8.17 -12.79
C SER A 92 -22.83 9.42 -11.93
N THR A 93 -22.77 9.26 -10.61
CA THR A 93 -22.69 10.39 -9.69
C THR A 93 -21.58 11.32 -10.19
N GLN A 94 -21.67 12.63 -10.01
CA GLN A 94 -20.63 13.58 -10.46
C GLN A 94 -19.21 13.10 -10.11
N GLN A 95 -19.03 12.43 -8.95
CA GLN A 95 -17.79 11.77 -8.55
C GLN A 95 -17.33 10.62 -9.48
N GLN A 96 -18.20 9.73 -9.96
CA GLN A 96 -17.83 8.66 -10.89
C GLN A 96 -17.51 9.19 -12.30
N GLN A 97 -18.17 10.27 -12.74
CA GLN A 97 -17.78 10.97 -13.99
C GLN A 97 -16.39 11.60 -13.88
N LEU A 98 -16.03 12.09 -12.69
CA LEU A 98 -14.69 12.59 -12.42
C LEU A 98 -13.64 11.47 -12.30
N LEU A 99 -14.03 10.28 -11.86
CA LEU A 99 -13.13 9.12 -11.76
C LEU A 99 -12.83 8.49 -13.12
N SER A 100 -13.84 8.37 -13.99
CA SER A 100 -13.70 7.82 -15.35
C SER A 100 -12.90 8.75 -16.28
N ARG A 101 -12.74 10.02 -15.93
CA ARG A 101 -12.06 11.02 -16.75
C ARG A 101 -10.83 11.54 -16.01
N ARG A 102 -9.71 10.81 -16.07
CA ARG A 102 -8.44 11.29 -15.53
C ARG A 102 -7.64 12.03 -16.61
N VAL A 103 -7.31 13.28 -16.30
CA VAL A 103 -6.36 14.06 -17.08
C VAL A 103 -4.95 13.68 -16.63
N TYR A 104 -4.21 13.01 -17.50
CA TYR A 104 -2.79 12.74 -17.25
C TYR A 104 -1.96 13.92 -17.73
N ARG A 105 -0.98 14.34 -16.91
CA ARG A 105 0.06 15.25 -17.38
C ARG A 105 1.07 14.40 -18.15
N ASN A 106 1.29 14.72 -19.41
CA ASN A 106 2.15 13.92 -20.28
C ASN A 106 3.61 14.07 -19.82
N ASN A 107 4.19 13.03 -19.21
CA ASN A 107 5.59 13.06 -18.75
C ASN A 107 6.60 13.12 -19.91
N ALA A 108 6.15 12.89 -21.15
CA ALA A 108 6.96 12.99 -22.37
C ALA A 108 7.06 14.42 -22.94
N ALA A 109 6.26 15.38 -22.44
CA ALA A 109 6.32 16.76 -22.91
C ALA A 109 7.49 17.50 -22.24
N ARG A 110 8.69 17.31 -22.82
CA ARG A 110 9.74 18.32 -22.71
C ARG A 110 9.21 19.60 -23.35
N ASP A 111 9.02 20.61 -22.52
CA ASP A 111 8.72 21.99 -22.89
C ASP A 111 7.46 22.24 -23.73
N SER A 112 6.59 23.09 -23.21
CA SER A 112 5.64 23.94 -23.98
C SER A 112 4.44 23.31 -24.71
N ASP A 113 4.15 22.01 -24.56
CA ASP A 113 2.93 21.42 -25.13
C ASP A 113 2.00 20.90 -24.02
N ASP A 114 1.12 21.77 -23.54
CA ASP A 114 0.06 21.54 -22.54
C ASP A 114 -1.09 20.67 -23.11
N ARG A 115 -0.78 19.69 -23.97
CA ARG A 115 -1.73 18.69 -24.44
C ARG A 115 -2.05 17.73 -23.31
N LYS A 116 -3.06 18.11 -22.53
CA LYS A 116 -3.80 17.26 -21.60
C LYS A 116 -4.44 16.12 -22.39
N GLU A 117 -3.78 14.97 -22.42
CA GLU A 117 -4.43 13.75 -22.88
C GLU A 117 -5.41 13.30 -21.82
N GLU A 118 -6.68 13.35 -22.21
CA GLU A 118 -7.76 12.82 -21.43
C GLU A 118 -7.96 11.36 -21.84
N LYS A 119 -7.68 10.45 -20.91
CA LYS A 119 -7.91 9.03 -21.11
C LYS A 119 -9.15 8.63 -20.35
N GLU A 120 -10.06 7.98 -21.06
CA GLU A 120 -11.23 7.35 -20.46
C GLU A 120 -10.77 6.10 -19.71
N LEU A 121 -11.12 6.02 -18.42
CA LEU A 121 -10.83 4.88 -17.57
C LEU A 121 -12.08 4.00 -17.48
N THR A 122 -11.87 2.69 -17.47
CA THR A 122 -12.94 1.70 -17.31
C THR A 122 -13.01 1.20 -15.88
N GLU A 123 -14.21 1.07 -15.33
CA GLU A 123 -14.38 0.43 -14.04
C GLU A 123 -14.07 -1.07 -14.17
N CYS A 124 -13.31 -1.61 -13.22
CA CYS A 124 -13.04 -3.03 -13.15
C CYS A 124 -13.25 -3.58 -11.74
N ASP A 125 -13.49 -4.89 -11.65
CA ASP A 125 -13.55 -5.58 -10.37
C ASP A 125 -12.15 -5.68 -9.76
N PHE A 126 -12.06 -5.63 -8.43
CA PHE A 126 -10.79 -5.77 -7.71
C PHE A 126 -10.07 -7.09 -8.03
N GLU A 127 -10.84 -8.15 -8.31
CA GLU A 127 -10.34 -9.49 -8.65
C GLU A 127 -9.72 -9.57 -10.05
N SER A 128 -9.96 -8.59 -10.91
CA SER A 128 -9.42 -8.53 -12.27
C SER A 128 -8.06 -7.82 -12.35
N LEU A 129 -7.62 -7.19 -11.25
CA LEU A 129 -6.34 -6.49 -11.18
C LEU A 129 -5.16 -7.47 -11.15
N HIS A 130 -4.03 -7.04 -11.70
CA HIS A 130 -2.76 -7.75 -11.59
C HIS A 130 -1.76 -6.97 -10.70
N GLU A 131 -0.70 -7.65 -10.27
CA GLU A 131 0.39 -6.99 -9.56
C GLU A 131 1.05 -5.89 -10.41
N GLY A 132 1.36 -4.76 -9.79
CA GLY A 132 1.94 -3.59 -10.44
C GLY A 132 0.91 -2.56 -10.96
N PRO A 133 1.34 -1.61 -11.79
CA PRO A 133 0.46 -0.60 -12.35
C PRO A 133 -0.59 -1.22 -13.28
N ASN A 134 -1.87 -0.94 -13.04
CA ASN A 134 -2.98 -1.34 -13.92
C ASN A 134 -3.40 -0.11 -14.74
N GLU A 135 -3.27 -0.18 -16.07
CA GLU A 135 -3.51 0.96 -16.96
C GLU A 135 -4.98 1.10 -17.38
N ASN A 136 -5.42 2.34 -17.59
CA ASN A 136 -6.73 2.68 -18.16
C ASN A 136 -7.94 2.12 -17.40
N VAL A 137 -7.75 1.74 -16.13
CA VAL A 137 -8.81 1.20 -15.28
C VAL A 137 -8.92 1.98 -13.97
N TYR A 138 -10.09 1.92 -13.33
CA TYR A 138 -10.29 2.36 -11.96
C TYR A 138 -11.15 1.35 -11.19
N ILE A 139 -11.00 1.36 -9.86
CA ILE A 139 -11.84 0.57 -8.95
C ILE A 139 -12.63 1.50 -8.05
N VAL A 140 -13.81 1.05 -7.61
CA VAL A 140 -14.63 1.74 -6.62
C VAL A 140 -14.96 0.78 -5.48
N GLY A 141 -14.78 1.25 -4.25
CA GLY A 141 -15.06 0.47 -3.06
C GLY A 141 -15.64 1.32 -1.94
N LYS A 142 -16.11 0.65 -0.89
CA LYS A 142 -16.45 1.28 0.38
C LYS A 142 -15.42 0.88 1.42
N VAL A 143 -14.97 1.86 2.20
CA VAL A 143 -14.06 1.63 3.33
C VAL A 143 -14.78 0.75 4.36
N CYS A 144 -14.20 -0.41 4.65
CA CYS A 144 -14.77 -1.37 5.60
C CYS A 144 -14.13 -1.30 7.00
N GLY A 145 -12.94 -0.71 7.11
CA GLY A 145 -12.22 -0.51 8.36
C GLY A 145 -11.00 0.38 8.13
N ILE A 146 -10.38 0.82 9.23
CA ILE A 146 -9.13 1.59 9.24
C ILE A 146 -8.21 0.89 10.25
N VAL A 147 -6.95 0.67 9.89
CA VAL A 147 -5.97 0.06 10.78
C VAL A 147 -4.93 1.12 11.10
N PRO A 148 -4.95 1.71 12.31
CA PRO A 148 -4.04 2.80 12.63
C PRO A 148 -2.60 2.32 12.49
N ASN A 149 -1.85 3.02 11.64
CA ASN A 149 -0.41 2.88 11.54
C ASN A 149 0.23 3.75 12.62
N PRO A 150 1.15 3.21 13.45
CA PRO A 150 1.88 4.02 14.43
C PRO A 150 2.71 5.13 13.77
N ASP A 151 3.09 4.97 12.51
CA ASP A 151 3.77 5.99 11.73
C ASP A 151 2.77 6.89 10.98
N SER A 152 3.11 8.15 10.77
CA SER A 152 2.25 9.12 10.07
C SER A 152 2.00 8.77 8.59
N VAL A 153 2.72 7.78 8.05
CA VAL A 153 2.66 7.34 6.64
C VAL A 153 2.95 5.84 6.57
N PRO A 154 2.29 5.09 5.68
CA PRO A 154 1.07 5.45 4.95
C PRO A 154 -0.17 5.43 5.85
N PHE A 155 -1.16 6.28 5.52
CA PHE A 155 -2.52 6.16 6.05
C PHE A 155 -3.19 4.98 5.32
N ILE A 156 -3.32 3.84 5.99
CA ILE A 156 -3.98 2.64 5.46
C ILE A 156 -5.24 2.33 6.27
#